data_AF-A0A4R4PLA3-F1
#
_entry.id   AF-A0A4R4PLA3-F1
#
_cell.length_a   1.000
_cell.length_b   1.000
_cell.length_c   1.000
_cell.angle_alpha   90.00
_cell.angle_beta   90.00
_cell.angle_gamma   90.00
#
_symmetry.space_group_name_H-M   'P 1'
#
loop_
_entity.id
_entity.type
_entity.pdbx_description
1 polymer ?
#
loop_
_entity_poly.entity_id
_entity_poly.type
_entity_poly.pdbx_seq_one_letter_code
_entity_poly.pdbx_strand_id
1 'polypeptide(L)'
;MATVPVPLSVRPALLLGVPNRITLLRTVVAMVIAAIAFRTGALSWLIVGYAAYWIGDIADGAVARYRNEESEGGAVFDIVCDRACSFLLAAAFMATFPLTIGPLAIFLVQFGVLDTMLSLAFLLWRGTLSPNYFYKVDYPIWLWNWSKPAKAVNTAAVVVSLVIAHQTGAQWLPYTMAIAACVVKIASSYRLIAILRGRQAAAPKV
;
A
#
# COMPACT_ATOMS: atom_id res chain seq x y z
N MET A 1 -20.16 12.32 38.44
CA MET A 1 -19.60 11.16 37.72
C MET A 1 -18.17 11.51 37.33
N ALA A 2 -17.17 10.83 37.91
CA ALA A 2 -15.79 10.99 37.47
C ALA A 2 -15.63 10.33 36.10
N THR A 3 -15.18 11.10 35.10
CA THR A 3 -14.89 10.57 33.76
C THR A 3 -13.65 9.70 33.86
N VAL A 4 -13.82 8.38 33.85
CA VAL A 4 -12.69 7.45 33.69
C VAL A 4 -12.16 7.63 32.27
N PRO A 5 -10.92 8.12 32.07
CA PRO A 5 -10.38 8.29 30.74
C PRO A 5 -10.27 6.93 30.06
N VAL A 6 -10.90 6.78 28.91
CA VAL A 6 -10.78 5.58 28.09
C VAL A 6 -9.33 5.50 27.61
N PRO A 7 -8.58 4.45 27.93
CA PRO A 7 -7.19 4.33 27.49
C PRO A 7 -7.16 4.26 25.97
N LEU A 8 -6.41 5.17 25.35
CA LEU A 8 -6.22 5.20 23.90
C LEU A 8 -5.14 4.19 23.51
N SER A 9 -5.39 3.40 22.47
CA SER A 9 -4.37 2.54 21.85
C SER A 9 -3.32 3.34 21.07
N VAL A 10 -3.58 4.63 20.82
CA VAL A 10 -2.73 5.53 20.04
C VAL A 10 -2.30 6.71 20.92
N ARG A 11 -1.05 7.16 20.77
CA ARG A 11 -0.57 8.41 21.35
C ARG A 11 -1.08 9.58 20.48
N PRO A 12 -2.01 10.43 20.93
CA PRO A 12 -2.63 11.46 20.07
C PRO A 12 -1.63 12.42 19.44
N ALA A 13 -0.55 12.73 20.14
CA ALA A 13 0.53 13.57 19.63
C ALA A 13 1.17 13.02 18.34
N LEU A 14 1.21 11.69 18.16
CA LEU A 14 1.78 11.07 16.97
C LEU A 14 0.86 11.19 15.74
N LEU A 15 -0.44 11.46 15.92
CA LEU A 15 -1.34 11.70 14.79
C LEU A 15 -0.91 12.93 13.99
N LEU A 16 -0.35 13.93 14.65
CA LEU A 16 0.23 15.14 14.05
C LEU A 16 1.76 15.10 14.00
N GLY A 17 2.35 13.91 14.14
CA GLY A 17 3.79 13.68 14.06
C GLY A 17 4.36 14.06 12.69
N VAL A 18 5.69 14.17 12.62
CA VAL A 18 6.37 14.56 11.37
C VAL A 18 6.08 13.56 10.23
N PRO A 19 6.10 12.23 10.45
CA PRO A 19 5.78 11.24 9.43
C PRO A 19 4.39 11.47 8.82
N ASN A 20 3.35 11.61 9.64
CA ASN A 20 1.98 11.78 9.14
C ASN A 20 1.81 13.08 8.36
N ARG A 21 2.56 14.14 8.68
CA ARG A 21 2.55 15.37 7.86
C ARG A 21 3.17 15.13 6.48
N ILE A 22 4.24 14.34 6.41
CA ILE A 22 4.85 13.91 5.14
C ILE A 22 3.86 13.05 4.37
N THR A 23 3.19 12.08 5.01
CA THR A 23 2.12 11.25 4.42
C THR A 23 0.98 12.11 3.85
N LEU A 24 0.53 13.11 4.60
CA LEU A 24 -0.50 14.04 4.14
C LEU A 24 -0.02 14.86 2.93
N LEU A 25 1.17 15.45 3.03
CA LEU A 25 1.74 16.29 1.98
C LEU A 25 1.96 15.49 0.69
N ARG A 26 2.58 14.30 0.76
CA ARG A 26 2.80 13.43 -0.41
C ARG A 26 1.48 13.05 -1.06
N THR A 27 0.43 12.82 -0.26
CA THR A 27 -0.90 12.45 -0.75
C THR A 27 -1.52 13.59 -1.54
N VAL A 28 -1.55 14.79 -0.97
CA VAL A 28 -2.09 15.97 -1.65
C VAL A 28 -1.31 16.26 -2.93
N VAL A 29 0.02 16.23 -2.88
CA VAL A 29 0.87 16.47 -4.05
C VAL A 29 0.62 15.42 -5.15
N ALA A 30 0.63 14.13 -4.82
CA ALA A 30 0.38 13.07 -5.78
C ALA A 30 -1.02 13.16 -6.40
N MET A 31 -2.04 13.49 -5.61
CA MET A 31 -3.41 13.66 -6.09
C MET A 31 -3.58 14.88 -7.00
N VAL A 32 -2.93 16.01 -6.69
CA VAL A 32 -2.90 17.17 -7.58
C VAL A 32 -2.23 16.83 -8.91
N ILE A 33 -1.10 16.12 -8.87
CA ILE A 33 -0.43 15.65 -10.08
C ILE A 33 -1.33 14.69 -10.88
N ALA A 34 -2.04 13.79 -10.21
CA ALA A 34 -3.01 12.89 -10.87
C ALA A 34 -4.14 13.68 -11.56
N ALA A 35 -4.65 14.75 -10.94
CA ALA A 35 -5.63 15.65 -11.55
C ALA A 35 -5.08 16.38 -12.78
N ILE A 36 -3.80 16.79 -12.75
CA ILE A 36 -3.12 17.36 -13.92
C ILE A 36 -2.98 16.30 -15.01
N ALA A 37 -2.64 15.06 -14.66
CA ALA A 37 -2.56 13.95 -15.60
C ALA A 37 -3.91 13.68 -16.28
N PHE A 38 -5.02 13.67 -15.53
CA PHE A 38 -6.38 13.59 -16.10
C PHE A 38 -6.66 14.69 -17.12
N ARG A 39 -6.29 15.93 -16.80
CA ARG A 39 -6.53 17.09 -17.67
C ARG A 39 -5.70 17.05 -18.95
N THR A 40 -4.45 16.59 -18.85
CA THR A 40 -3.47 16.69 -19.94
C THR A 40 -3.36 15.43 -20.78
N GLY A 41 -3.74 14.26 -20.24
CA GLY A 41 -3.54 12.97 -20.88
C GLY A 41 -2.07 12.60 -21.14
N ALA A 42 -1.13 13.28 -20.47
CA ALA A 42 0.29 13.07 -20.72
C ALA A 42 0.89 12.02 -19.76
N LEU A 43 1.55 11.01 -20.33
CA LEU A 43 2.21 9.93 -19.59
C LEU A 43 3.25 10.45 -18.59
N SER A 44 3.95 11.55 -18.92
CA SER A 44 4.95 12.16 -18.04
C SER A 44 4.36 12.56 -16.69
N TRP A 45 3.14 13.11 -16.66
CA TRP A 45 2.47 13.48 -15.41
C TRP A 45 2.08 12.26 -14.58
N LEU A 46 1.70 11.14 -15.20
CA LEU A 46 1.46 9.89 -14.49
C LEU A 46 2.75 9.35 -13.85
N ILE A 47 3.86 9.38 -14.60
CA ILE A 47 5.19 8.96 -14.09
C ILE A 47 5.60 9.83 -12.90
N VAL A 48 5.49 11.15 -13.04
CA VAL A 48 5.81 12.11 -11.97
C VAL A 48 4.90 11.90 -10.75
N GLY A 49 3.61 11.62 -10.96
CA GLY A 49 2.66 11.35 -9.89
C GLY A 49 3.01 10.09 -9.08
N TYR A 50 3.32 8.99 -9.75
CA TYR A 50 3.79 7.76 -9.09
C TYR A 50 5.14 7.95 -8.40
N ALA A 51 6.07 8.70 -9.01
CA ALA A 51 7.35 9.00 -8.39
C ALA A 51 7.18 9.84 -7.11
N ALA A 52 6.34 10.88 -7.14
CA ALA A 52 6.04 11.70 -5.97
C ALA A 52 5.40 10.86 -4.84
N TYR A 53 4.47 9.97 -5.20
CA TYR A 53 3.88 9.02 -4.28
C TYR A 53 4.94 8.12 -3.61
N TRP A 54 5.72 7.37 -4.40
CA TRP A 54 6.69 6.40 -3.86
C TRP A 54 7.82 7.04 -3.06
N ILE A 55 8.36 8.17 -3.53
CA ILE A 55 9.42 8.88 -2.81
C ILE A 55 8.90 9.38 -1.46
N GLY A 56 7.67 9.91 -1.43
CA GLY A 56 7.03 10.32 -0.19
C GLY A 56 6.81 9.18 0.79
N ASP A 57 6.33 8.03 0.32
CA ASP A 57 6.08 6.82 1.13
C ASP A 57 7.37 6.23 1.72
N ILE A 58 8.46 6.27 0.95
CA ILE A 58 9.77 5.88 1.49
C ILE A 58 10.20 6.87 2.58
N ALA A 59 9.96 8.17 2.37
CA ALA A 59 10.39 9.24 3.26
C ALA A 59 9.63 9.24 4.60
N ASP A 60 8.30 9.12 4.60
CA ASP A 60 7.53 9.13 5.85
C ASP A 60 7.89 7.95 6.75
N GLY A 61 8.01 6.74 6.20
CA GLY A 61 8.41 5.56 6.93
C GLY A 61 9.84 5.68 7.45
N ALA A 62 10.76 6.23 6.66
CA ALA A 62 12.14 6.45 7.09
C ALA A 62 12.21 7.44 8.26
N VAL A 63 11.47 8.54 8.17
CA VAL A 63 11.37 9.55 9.23
C VAL A 63 10.72 8.97 10.49
N ALA A 64 9.67 8.14 10.35
CA ALA A 64 9.01 7.48 11.48
C ALA A 64 9.97 6.62 12.29
N ARG A 65 10.77 5.79 11.60
CA ARG A 65 11.79 4.93 12.22
C ARG A 65 12.92 5.74 12.83
N TYR A 66 13.41 6.76 12.12
CA TYR A 66 14.51 7.61 12.61
C TYR A 66 14.12 8.38 13.88
N ARG A 67 12.86 8.84 13.97
CA ARG A 67 12.36 9.63 15.09
C ARG A 67 11.67 8.81 16.18
N ASN A 68 11.56 7.49 16.03
CA ASN A 68 10.75 6.62 16.89
C ASN A 68 9.30 7.10 17.03
N GLU A 69 8.73 7.61 15.94
CA GLU A 69 7.35 8.13 15.86
C GLU A 69 6.38 7.11 15.20
N GLU A 70 6.80 5.85 15.01
CA GLU A 70 5.95 4.78 14.51
C GLU A 70 4.74 4.54 15.42
N SER A 71 3.55 4.42 14.83
CA SER A 71 2.30 4.18 15.55
C SER A 71 1.30 3.42 14.68
N GLU A 72 0.37 2.70 15.33
CA GLU A 72 -0.74 2.01 14.66
C GLU A 72 -1.58 3.00 13.84
N GLY A 73 -1.92 4.16 14.43
CA GLY A 73 -2.67 5.22 13.75
C GLY A 73 -1.94 5.80 12.54
N GLY A 74 -0.62 6.01 12.65
CA GLY A 74 0.21 6.43 11.52
C GLY A 74 0.24 5.39 10.39
N ALA A 75 0.39 4.10 10.73
CA ALA A 75 0.37 3.02 9.74
C ALA A 75 -0.99 2.88 9.04
N VAL A 76 -2.10 3.06 9.75
CA VAL A 76 -3.45 3.07 9.13
C VAL A 76 -3.60 4.27 8.21
N PHE A 77 -3.18 5.46 8.65
CA PHE A 77 -3.25 6.67 7.84
C PHE A 77 -2.45 6.53 6.53
N ASP A 78 -1.23 6.00 6.65
CA ASP A 78 -0.32 5.66 5.54
C ASP A 78 -0.99 4.72 4.52
N ILE A 79 -1.58 3.61 4.99
CA ILE A 79 -2.30 2.65 4.14
C ILE A 79 -3.46 3.33 3.38
N VAL A 80 -4.25 4.16 4.06
CA VAL A 80 -5.40 4.86 3.45
C VAL A 80 -4.93 5.84 2.36
N CYS A 81 -3.90 6.63 2.68
CA CYS A 81 -3.28 7.58 1.76
C CYS A 81 -2.71 6.89 0.51
N ASP A 82 -2.08 5.73 0.68
CA ASP A 82 -1.57 4.89 -0.41
C ASP A 82 -2.67 4.43 -1.36
N ARG A 83 -3.81 4.01 -0.81
CA ARG A 83 -4.95 3.59 -1.65
C ARG A 83 -5.54 4.78 -2.39
N ALA A 84 -5.72 5.92 -1.72
CA ALA A 84 -6.23 7.12 -2.35
C ALA A 84 -5.35 7.59 -3.52
N CYS A 85 -4.02 7.65 -3.31
CA CYS A 85 -3.06 8.01 -4.36
C CYS A 85 -3.11 7.01 -5.52
N SER A 86 -3.00 5.72 -5.21
CA SER A 86 -2.94 4.67 -6.22
C SER A 86 -4.24 4.59 -7.03
N PHE A 87 -5.40 4.78 -6.40
CA PHE A 87 -6.69 4.77 -7.07
C PHE A 87 -6.81 5.94 -8.04
N LEU A 88 -6.48 7.14 -7.59
CA LEU A 88 -6.61 8.32 -8.44
C LEU A 88 -5.62 8.30 -9.62
N LEU A 89 -4.38 7.87 -9.36
CA LEU A 89 -3.37 7.70 -10.42
C LEU A 89 -3.74 6.57 -11.39
N ALA A 90 -4.24 5.43 -10.90
CA ALA A 90 -4.73 4.35 -11.75
C ALA A 90 -5.91 4.80 -12.61
N ALA A 91 -6.87 5.53 -12.03
CA ALA A 91 -8.00 6.08 -12.76
C ALA A 91 -7.55 7.08 -13.85
N ALA A 92 -6.55 7.92 -13.57
CA ALA A 92 -5.95 8.80 -14.57
C ALA A 92 -5.28 8.01 -15.71
N PHE A 93 -4.60 6.92 -15.38
CA PHE A 93 -3.99 6.01 -16.34
C PHE A 93 -5.05 5.34 -17.23
N MET A 94 -6.13 4.82 -16.64
CA MET A 94 -7.25 4.20 -17.35
C MET A 94 -7.94 5.17 -18.31
N ALA A 95 -8.19 6.41 -17.86
CA ALA A 95 -8.85 7.44 -18.66
C ALA A 95 -7.99 7.88 -19.85
N THR A 96 -6.66 7.87 -19.68
CA THR A 96 -5.71 8.28 -20.72
C THR A 96 -5.40 7.14 -21.69
N PHE A 97 -5.28 5.91 -21.19
CA PHE A 97 -4.84 4.73 -21.95
C PHE A 97 -5.83 3.58 -21.78
N PRO A 98 -6.88 3.48 -22.62
CA PRO A 98 -7.96 2.51 -22.44
C PRO A 98 -7.52 1.03 -22.41
N LEU A 99 -6.42 0.68 -23.08
CA LEU A 99 -5.85 -0.68 -23.05
C LEU A 99 -5.38 -1.12 -21.65
N THR A 100 -5.18 -0.16 -20.74
CA THR A 100 -4.74 -0.41 -19.37
C THR A 100 -5.88 -0.73 -18.40
N ILE A 101 -7.13 -0.57 -18.83
CA ILE A 101 -8.32 -0.79 -17.97
C ILE A 101 -8.33 -2.20 -17.38
N GLY A 102 -8.11 -3.23 -18.20
CA GLY A 102 -8.13 -4.62 -17.75
C GLY A 102 -7.12 -4.94 -16.64
N PRO A 103 -5.81 -4.74 -16.85
CA PRO A 103 -4.82 -5.04 -15.81
C PRO A 103 -4.98 -4.13 -14.58
N LEU A 104 -5.35 -2.87 -14.77
CA LEU A 104 -5.58 -1.96 -13.65
C LEU A 104 -6.84 -2.29 -12.86
N ALA A 105 -7.90 -2.85 -13.48
CA ALA A 105 -9.07 -3.33 -12.74
C ALA A 105 -8.71 -4.48 -11.81
N ILE A 106 -7.88 -5.42 -12.27
CA ILE A 106 -7.33 -6.51 -11.44
C ILE A 106 -6.51 -5.92 -10.29
N PHE A 107 -5.61 -4.98 -10.60
CA PHE A 107 -4.80 -4.29 -9.60
C PHE A 107 -5.65 -3.54 -8.56
N LEU A 108 -6.72 -2.84 -8.96
CA LEU A 108 -7.58 -2.12 -8.02
C LEU A 108 -8.31 -3.05 -7.05
N VAL A 109 -8.79 -4.22 -7.52
CA VAL A 109 -9.38 -5.23 -6.63
C VAL A 109 -8.30 -5.82 -5.70
N GLN A 110 -7.15 -6.17 -6.25
CA GLN A 110 -6.05 -6.76 -5.50
C GLN A 110 -5.49 -5.79 -4.46
N PHE A 111 -5.04 -4.60 -4.85
CA PHE A 111 -4.38 -3.61 -4.01
C PHE A 111 -5.36 -2.86 -3.13
N GLY A 112 -6.52 -2.50 -3.70
CA GLY A 112 -7.53 -1.70 -3.04
C GLY A 112 -8.37 -2.44 -2.02
N VAL A 113 -8.64 -3.73 -2.27
CA VAL A 113 -9.52 -4.53 -1.41
C VAL A 113 -8.73 -5.59 -0.67
N LEU A 114 -8.14 -6.56 -1.37
CA LEU A 114 -7.50 -7.72 -0.74
C LEU A 114 -6.27 -7.31 0.08
N ASP A 115 -5.36 -6.54 -0.54
CA ASP A 115 -4.14 -6.06 0.10
C ASP A 115 -4.46 -5.05 1.21
N THR A 116 -5.53 -4.25 1.09
CA THR A 116 -5.98 -3.37 2.17
C THR A 116 -6.41 -4.16 3.39
N MET A 117 -7.28 -5.17 3.23
CA MET A 117 -7.71 -6.01 4.34
C MET A 117 -6.52 -6.76 4.96
N LEU A 118 -5.62 -7.29 4.13
CA LEU A 118 -4.41 -7.96 4.59
C LEU A 118 -3.47 -6.99 5.33
N SER A 119 -3.31 -5.77 4.83
CA SER A 119 -2.45 -4.75 5.43
C SER A 119 -3.07 -4.14 6.68
N LEU A 120 -4.38 -4.23 6.91
CA LEU A 120 -5.01 -3.84 8.17
C LEU A 120 -5.02 -4.99 9.19
N ALA A 121 -4.73 -6.22 8.77
CA ALA A 121 -4.76 -7.38 9.65
C ALA A 121 -3.76 -7.32 10.82
N PHE A 122 -2.71 -6.48 10.75
CA PHE A 122 -1.80 -6.30 11.88
C PHE A 122 -2.52 -5.81 13.14
N LEU A 123 -3.63 -5.07 12.98
CA LEU A 123 -4.44 -4.54 14.07
C LEU A 123 -5.08 -5.64 14.93
N LEU A 124 -5.14 -6.88 14.43
CA LEU A 124 -5.66 -8.02 15.18
C LEU A 124 -4.71 -8.45 16.31
N TRP A 125 -3.42 -8.11 16.23
CA TRP A 125 -2.41 -8.48 17.22
C TRP A 125 -1.81 -7.25 17.90
N ARG A 126 -2.10 -7.10 19.20
CA ARG A 126 -1.51 -6.06 20.05
C ARG A 126 0.02 -6.09 19.97
N GLY A 127 0.63 -4.91 19.85
CA GLY A 127 2.08 -4.76 19.79
C GLY A 127 2.69 -4.93 18.39
N THR A 128 1.87 -5.20 17.38
CA THR A 128 2.28 -5.11 15.98
C THR A 128 1.95 -3.70 15.50
N LEU A 129 2.94 -2.82 15.39
CA LEU A 129 2.67 -1.39 15.09
C LEU A 129 2.24 -1.14 13.64
N SER A 130 2.65 -2.01 12.73
CA SER A 130 2.41 -1.86 11.29
C SER A 130 2.67 -3.19 10.58
N PRO A 131 2.34 -3.31 9.28
CA PRO A 131 2.64 -4.51 8.50
C PRO A 131 4.15 -4.85 8.44
N ASN A 132 5.02 -3.87 8.68
CA ASN A 132 6.48 -4.10 8.76
C ASN A 132 6.86 -5.09 9.86
N TYR A 133 6.06 -5.16 10.92
CA TYR A 133 6.29 -6.02 12.09
C TYR A 133 5.55 -7.34 12.02
N PHE A 134 4.85 -7.63 10.92
CA PHE A 134 4.04 -8.83 10.80
C PHE A 134 4.87 -10.13 10.81
N TYR A 135 6.19 -10.04 10.64
CA TYR A 135 7.09 -11.18 10.83
C TYR A 135 7.03 -11.75 12.26
N LYS A 136 6.62 -10.95 13.25
CA LYS A 136 6.38 -11.38 14.64
C LYS A 136 5.11 -12.22 14.80
N VAL A 137 4.21 -12.18 13.81
CA VAL A 137 2.98 -12.97 13.77
C VAL A 137 3.18 -14.15 12.82
N ASP A 138 3.48 -13.88 11.55
CA ASP A 138 3.73 -14.89 10.54
C ASP A 138 4.75 -14.41 9.50
N TYR A 139 5.94 -15.03 9.53
CA TYR A 139 7.04 -14.69 8.65
C TYR A 139 6.75 -14.94 7.17
N PRO A 140 6.09 -16.04 6.75
CA PRO A 140 5.73 -16.23 5.35
C PRO A 140 4.82 -15.12 4.79
N ILE A 141 3.75 -14.74 5.48
CA ILE A 141 2.88 -13.63 5.04
C ILE A 141 3.71 -12.34 4.95
N TRP A 142 4.55 -12.06 5.94
CA TRP A 142 5.43 -10.89 5.91
C TRP A 142 6.38 -10.93 4.71
N LEU A 143 7.01 -12.08 4.45
CA LEU A 143 8.00 -12.23 3.38
C LEU A 143 7.39 -11.93 2.01
N TRP A 144 6.18 -12.44 1.76
CA TRP A 144 5.48 -12.29 0.49
C TRP A 144 4.92 -10.89 0.25
N ASN A 145 4.66 -10.10 1.30
CA ASN A 145 3.91 -8.84 1.18
C ASN A 145 4.69 -7.61 1.65
N TRP A 146 5.45 -7.72 2.73
CA TRP A 146 6.01 -6.57 3.45
C TRP A 146 7.52 -6.63 3.68
N SER A 147 8.20 -7.67 3.18
CA SER A 147 9.65 -7.63 3.02
C SER A 147 10.06 -6.48 2.09
N LYS A 148 11.25 -5.93 2.28
CA LYS A 148 11.78 -4.83 1.43
C LYS A 148 11.59 -5.09 -0.08
N PRO A 149 11.97 -6.26 -0.64
CA PRO A 149 11.74 -6.53 -2.05
C PRO A 149 10.25 -6.69 -2.39
N ALA A 150 9.46 -7.36 -1.56
CA ALA A 150 8.03 -7.53 -1.81
C ALA A 150 7.29 -6.19 -1.88
N LYS A 151 7.61 -5.25 -0.97
CA LYS A 151 7.05 -3.90 -0.98
C LYS A 151 7.39 -3.15 -2.26
N ALA A 152 8.67 -3.17 -2.65
CA ALA A 152 9.13 -2.48 -3.84
C ALA A 152 8.42 -3.00 -5.10
N VAL A 153 8.19 -4.31 -5.18
CA VAL A 153 7.59 -4.94 -6.37
C VAL A 153 6.06 -4.82 -6.41
N ASN A 154 5.36 -4.78 -5.27
CA ASN A 154 3.89 -4.89 -5.21
C ASN A 154 3.14 -3.90 -6.13
N THR A 155 3.46 -2.60 -6.05
CA THR A 155 2.85 -1.57 -6.91
C THR A 155 3.72 -1.24 -8.11
N ALA A 156 5.03 -1.16 -7.92
CA ALA A 156 5.93 -0.72 -8.99
C ALA A 156 5.94 -1.69 -10.18
N ALA A 157 5.84 -3.01 -9.96
CA ALA A 157 5.85 -3.96 -11.07
C ALA A 157 4.66 -3.77 -12.01
N VAL A 158 3.47 -3.49 -11.47
CA VAL A 158 2.26 -3.21 -12.28
C VAL A 158 2.42 -1.89 -13.02
N VAL A 159 2.81 -0.81 -12.33
CA VAL A 159 2.93 0.52 -12.96
C VAL A 159 4.04 0.55 -14.02
N VAL A 160 5.21 -0.01 -13.72
CA VAL A 160 6.35 -0.07 -14.65
C VAL A 160 6.00 -0.94 -15.85
N SER A 161 5.31 -2.08 -15.66
CA SER A 161 4.87 -2.90 -16.79
C SER A 161 3.88 -2.18 -17.69
N LEU A 162 3.02 -1.30 -17.18
CA LEU A 162 2.13 -0.46 -18.00
C LEU A 162 2.92 0.50 -18.89
N VAL A 163 3.95 1.15 -18.33
CA VAL A 163 4.84 2.04 -19.10
C VAL A 163 5.58 1.25 -20.18
N ILE A 164 6.12 0.08 -19.84
CA ILE A 164 6.80 -0.80 -20.81
C ILE A 164 5.83 -1.27 -21.90
N ALA A 165 4.62 -1.68 -21.54
CA ALA A 165 3.62 -2.14 -22.50
C ALA A 165 3.17 -1.00 -23.44
N HIS A 166 3.09 0.23 -22.94
CA HIS A 166 2.81 1.40 -23.77
C HIS A 166 3.93 1.66 -24.79
N GLN A 167 5.20 1.48 -24.41
CA GLN A 167 6.35 1.71 -25.30
C GLN A 167 6.62 0.57 -26.28
N THR A 168 6.42 -0.68 -25.86
CA THR A 168 6.81 -1.88 -26.63
C THR A 168 5.63 -2.62 -27.27
N GLY A 169 4.39 -2.29 -26.88
CA GLY A 169 3.19 -3.00 -27.29
C GLY A 169 2.93 -4.32 -26.56
N ALA A 170 3.77 -4.71 -25.60
CA ALA A 170 3.66 -5.97 -24.85
C ALA A 170 2.51 -5.96 -23.81
N GLN A 171 1.26 -5.92 -24.27
CA GLN A 171 0.08 -5.79 -23.41
C GLN A 171 -0.14 -6.94 -22.43
N TRP A 172 0.47 -8.12 -22.67
CA TRP A 172 0.38 -9.25 -21.75
C TRP A 172 1.10 -9.00 -20.42
N LEU A 173 2.13 -8.14 -20.40
CA LEU A 173 3.01 -7.97 -19.25
C LEU A 173 2.29 -7.36 -18.03
N PRO A 174 1.50 -6.28 -18.15
CA PRO A 174 0.70 -5.76 -17.04
C PRO A 174 -0.31 -6.76 -16.47
N TYR A 175 -0.95 -7.57 -17.32
CA TYR A 175 -1.87 -8.62 -16.85
C TYR A 175 -1.14 -9.65 -16.01
N THR A 176 0.02 -10.14 -16.48
CA THR A 176 0.82 -11.10 -15.74
C THR A 176 1.22 -10.55 -14.36
N MET A 177 1.67 -9.29 -14.29
CA MET A 177 2.06 -8.68 -13.02
C MET A 177 0.87 -8.50 -12.08
N ALA A 178 -0.28 -7.99 -12.58
CA ALA A 178 -1.47 -7.79 -11.76
C ALA A 178 -2.06 -9.12 -11.25
N ILE A 179 -2.10 -10.15 -12.09
CA ILE A 179 -2.58 -11.50 -11.72
C ILE A 179 -1.63 -12.15 -10.72
N ALA A 180 -0.32 -12.08 -10.93
CA ALA A 180 0.67 -12.62 -10.01
C ALA A 180 0.55 -11.97 -8.62
N ALA A 181 0.45 -10.63 -8.57
CA ALA A 181 0.22 -9.92 -7.32
C ALA A 181 -1.11 -10.36 -6.66
N CYS A 182 -2.17 -10.57 -7.44
CA CYS A 182 -3.46 -11.03 -6.93
C CYS A 182 -3.38 -12.43 -6.31
N VAL A 183 -2.72 -13.37 -6.98
CA VAL A 183 -2.48 -14.73 -6.46
C VAL A 183 -1.74 -14.68 -5.13
N VAL A 184 -0.72 -13.82 -5.00
CA VAL A 184 0.00 -13.64 -3.74
C VAL A 184 -0.93 -13.14 -2.63
N LYS A 185 -1.83 -12.18 -2.90
CA LYS A 185 -2.79 -11.69 -1.90
C LYS A 185 -3.83 -12.73 -1.52
N ILE A 186 -4.31 -13.52 -2.48
CA ILE A 186 -5.24 -14.62 -2.20
C ILE A 186 -4.56 -15.67 -1.32
N ALA A 187 -3.35 -16.11 -1.66
CA ALA A 187 -2.60 -17.08 -0.88
C ALA A 187 -2.31 -16.58 0.54
N SER A 188 -1.91 -15.31 0.67
CA SER A 188 -1.65 -14.67 1.96
C SER A 188 -2.91 -14.55 2.82
N SER A 189 -4.03 -14.16 2.21
CA SER A 189 -5.32 -14.05 2.90
C SER A 189 -5.86 -15.42 3.32
N TYR A 190 -5.72 -16.43 2.46
CA TYR A 190 -6.09 -17.80 2.79
C TYR A 190 -5.28 -18.31 3.99
N ARG A 191 -3.95 -18.11 3.98
CA ARG A 191 -3.08 -18.47 5.10
C ARG A 191 -3.48 -17.74 6.38
N LEU A 192 -3.75 -16.44 6.30
CA LEU A 192 -4.22 -15.65 7.44
C LEU A 192 -5.52 -16.22 8.03
N ILE A 193 -6.51 -16.51 7.18
CA ILE A 193 -7.79 -17.10 7.61
C ILE A 193 -7.57 -18.49 8.23
N ALA A 194 -6.68 -19.30 7.67
CA ALA A 194 -6.35 -20.61 8.23
C ALA A 194 -5.74 -20.49 9.64
N ILE A 195 -4.87 -19.49 9.86
CA ILE A 195 -4.31 -19.17 11.19
C ILE A 195 -5.42 -18.73 12.16
N LEU A 196 -6.26 -17.78 11.75
CA LEU A 196 -7.36 -17.26 12.58
C LEU A 196 -8.39 -18.34 12.94
N ARG A 197 -8.58 -19.34 12.07
CA ARG A 197 -9.47 -20.49 12.31
C ARG A 197 -8.79 -21.65 13.04
N GLY A 198 -7.52 -21.52 13.43
CA GLY A 198 -6.76 -22.58 14.10
C GLY A 198 -6.46 -23.81 13.21
N ARG A 199 -6.65 -23.70 11.89
CA ARG A 199 -6.36 -24.79 10.93
C ARG A 199 -4.87 -24.91 10.61
N GLN A 200 -4.13 -23.85 10.88
CA GLN A 200 -2.70 -23.79 10.64
C GLN A 200 -2.03 -22.96 11.74
N ALA A 201 -0.87 -23.40 12.22
CA ALA A 201 -0.08 -22.62 13.15
C ALA A 201 0.55 -21.39 12.46
N ALA A 202 0.59 -20.26 13.17
CA ALA A 202 1.37 -19.10 12.78
C ALA A 202 2.87 -19.41 12.90
N ALA A 203 3.70 -18.82 12.03
CA ALA A 203 5.14 -19.06 11.99
C ALA A 203 5.91 -17.75 12.26
N PRO A 204 5.97 -17.26 13.52
CA PRO A 204 6.67 -16.03 13.85
C PRO A 204 8.19 -16.20 13.72
N LYS A 205 8.89 -15.13 13.38
CA LYS A 205 10.36 -15.04 13.40
C LYS A 205 10.77 -14.00 14.44
N VAL A 206 11.65 -14.40 15.36
CA VAL A 206 12.23 -13.51 16.38
C VAL A 206 13.39 -12.72 15.79
#